data_AF-A0A2G5TGX8-F1
#
_entry.id   AF-A0A2G5TGX8-F1
#
_cell.length_a   1.000
_cell.length_b   1.000
_cell.length_c   1.000
_cell.angle_alpha   90.00
_cell.angle_beta   90.00
_cell.angle_gamma   90.00
#
_symmetry.space_group_name_H-M   'P 1'
#
loop_
_entity.id
_entity.type
_entity.pdbx_description
1 polymer ?
#
loop_
_entity_poly.entity_id
_entity_poly.type
_entity_poly.pdbx_seq_one_letter_code
_entity_poly.pdbx_strand_id
1 'polypeptide(L)'
;MNYQILFFFRSLASPTTYEANERSTTAEKKAAMVMHRVVPDCRSRLTLPNTSCLSSGLEIEPLKLISTLKSARQTTLTNLYVGQKSKEFKLQPNDVSSILVSF
;
A
#
# COMPACT_ATOMS: atom_id res chain seq x y z
N MET A 1 1.00 -31.50 10.85
CA MET A 1 2.19 -30.98 10.13
C MET A 1 1.72 -30.11 8.99
N ASN A 2 2.20 -28.86 8.95
CA ASN A 2 2.29 -27.90 7.84
C ASN A 2 1.05 -27.64 6.95
N TYR A 3 0.40 -26.49 7.19
CA TYR A 3 -0.32 -25.77 6.13
C TYR A 3 0.65 -24.79 5.46
N GLN A 4 1.15 -25.16 4.29
CA GLN A 4 1.94 -24.28 3.44
C GLN A 4 0.97 -23.54 2.51
N ILE A 5 0.70 -22.27 2.79
CA ILE A 5 -0.07 -21.40 1.88
C ILE A 5 0.92 -20.82 0.87
N LEU A 6 0.90 -21.36 -0.35
CA LEU A 6 1.67 -20.88 -1.49
C LEU A 6 0.88 -19.75 -2.18
N PHE A 7 1.26 -18.49 -1.94
CA PHE A 7 0.71 -17.35 -2.68
C PHE A 7 1.41 -17.24 -4.05
N PHE A 8 0.74 -17.65 -5.12
CA PHE A 8 1.25 -17.54 -6.49
C PHE A 8 0.75 -16.22 -7.11
N PHE A 9 1.57 -15.15 -7.06
CA PHE A 9 1.31 -13.94 -7.84
C PHE A 9 1.75 -14.18 -9.30
N ARG A 10 0.82 -14.59 -10.18
CA ARG A 10 1.03 -14.50 -11.63
C ARG A 10 0.69 -13.08 -12.10
N SER A 11 1.70 -12.22 -12.21
CA SER A 11 1.58 -10.97 -12.96
C SER A 11 1.83 -11.28 -14.44
N LEU A 12 0.89 -10.92 -15.31
CA LEU A 12 1.08 -10.94 -16.76
C LEU A 12 2.05 -9.81 -17.11
N ALA A 13 3.34 -10.11 -17.14
CA ALA A 13 4.37 -9.17 -17.52
C ALA A 13 4.29 -8.90 -19.02
N SER A 14 3.95 -7.67 -19.40
CA SER A 14 4.33 -7.12 -20.71
C SER A 14 5.70 -6.44 -20.58
N PRO A 15 6.55 -6.47 -21.64
CA PRO A 15 7.84 -5.80 -21.64
C PRO A 15 7.70 -4.31 -21.28
N THR A 16 8.65 -3.78 -20.52
CA THR A 16 8.76 -2.35 -20.25
C THR A 16 9.02 -1.61 -21.57
N THR A 17 7.98 -1.02 -22.15
CA THR A 17 8.15 0.00 -23.17
C THR A 17 8.61 1.27 -22.45
N TYR A 18 9.87 1.65 -22.65
CA TYR A 18 10.28 3.03 -22.39
C TYR A 18 9.63 3.88 -23.48
N GLU A 19 8.37 4.26 -23.26
CA GLU A 19 7.69 5.30 -24.05
C GLU A 19 8.60 6.53 -24.03
N ALA A 20 9.20 6.80 -25.18
CA ALA A 20 10.15 7.86 -25.40
C ALA A 20 9.49 9.19 -25.08
N ASN A 21 10.00 9.93 -24.08
CA ASN A 21 9.87 11.39 -23.93
C ASN A 21 8.58 12.05 -24.44
N GLU A 22 7.42 11.42 -24.23
CA GLU A 22 6.16 12.15 -24.33
C GLU A 22 6.12 13.03 -23.08
N ARG A 23 6.62 14.25 -23.26
CA ARG A 23 6.52 15.33 -22.29
C ARG A 23 5.02 15.58 -22.09
N SER A 24 4.42 14.84 -21.17
CA SER A 24 3.02 14.92 -20.78
C SER A 24 2.64 16.39 -20.61
N THR A 25 1.90 16.94 -21.57
CA THR A 25 1.52 18.36 -21.61
C THR A 25 0.48 18.71 -20.56
N THR A 26 -0.14 17.69 -19.96
CA THR A 26 -0.96 17.80 -18.76
C THR A 26 -0.12 17.41 -17.55
N ALA A 27 0.22 18.38 -16.70
CA ALA A 27 0.82 18.13 -15.40
C ALA A 27 -0.22 17.46 -14.48
N GLU A 28 -0.33 16.14 -14.54
CA GLU A 28 -1.14 15.39 -13.59
C GLU A 28 -0.48 15.51 -12.20
N LYS A 29 -1.15 16.23 -11.28
CA LYS A 29 -0.72 16.34 -9.90
C LYS A 29 -0.84 14.97 -9.24
N LYS A 30 0.28 14.26 -9.15
CA LYS A 30 0.40 12.94 -8.51
C LYS A 30 1.36 13.02 -7.33
N ALA A 31 1.10 12.22 -6.31
CA ALA A 31 1.99 12.04 -5.17
C ALA A 31 2.05 10.56 -4.78
N ALA A 32 3.19 10.13 -4.25
CA ALA A 32 3.31 8.84 -3.58
C ALA A 32 3.03 9.02 -2.09
N MET A 33 2.18 8.16 -1.53
CA MET A 33 1.87 8.11 -0.11
C MET A 33 2.32 6.75 0.42
N VAL A 34 3.22 6.78 1.40
CA VAL A 34 3.68 5.58 2.12
C VAL A 34 2.97 5.54 3.47
N MET A 35 2.29 4.43 3.74
CA MET A 35 1.58 4.17 4.98
C MET A 35 2.31 3.07 5.73
N HIS A 36 2.64 3.34 6.99
CA HIS A 36 3.29 2.38 7.87
C HIS A 36 2.45 2.22 9.13
N ARG A 37 2.06 0.98 9.43
CA ARG A 37 1.33 0.67 10.65
C ARG A 37 2.24 0.02 11.68
N VAL A 38 2.72 0.80 12.64
CA VAL A 38 3.52 0.30 13.76
C VAL A 38 2.59 -0.30 14.82
N VAL A 39 2.80 -1.56 15.17
CA VAL A 39 2.16 -2.21 16.33
C VAL A 39 3.25 -2.87 17.17
N PRO A 40 3.27 -2.68 18.50
CA PRO A 40 4.27 -3.31 19.36
C PRO A 40 4.28 -4.83 19.16
N ASP A 41 5.47 -5.43 19.08
CA ASP A 41 5.62 -6.88 18.92
C ASP A 41 5.21 -7.61 20.20
N CYS A 42 4.02 -8.19 20.16
CA CYS A 42 3.44 -8.92 21.28
C CYS A 42 3.98 -10.35 21.44
N ARG A 43 4.98 -10.75 20.64
CA ARG A 43 5.70 -12.01 20.84
C ARG A 43 6.75 -11.91 21.95
N SER A 44 7.11 -10.70 22.38
CA SER A 44 7.99 -10.51 23.52
C SER A 44 7.26 -10.85 24.82
N ARG A 45 7.81 -11.80 25.61
CA ARG A 45 7.29 -12.24 26.92
C ARG A 45 7.20 -11.12 27.97
N LEU A 46 7.72 -9.93 27.67
CA LEU A 46 7.55 -8.72 28.45
C LEU A 46 6.26 -8.02 28.01
N THR A 47 5.12 -8.60 28.37
CA THR A 47 3.83 -7.90 28.27
C THR A 47 3.88 -6.72 29.24
N LEU A 48 4.14 -5.52 28.69
CA LEU A 48 3.96 -4.29 29.45
C LEU A 48 2.47 -4.19 29.80
N PRO A 49 2.11 -3.96 31.07
CA PRO A 49 0.72 -3.70 31.43
C PRO A 49 0.27 -2.47 30.62
N ASN A 50 -0.81 -2.64 29.84
CA ASN A 50 -1.43 -1.66 28.94
C ASN A 50 -0.97 -1.61 27.46
N THR A 51 -0.17 -2.55 26.96
CA THR A 51 0.01 -2.67 25.48
C THR A 51 -1.14 -3.47 24.87
N SER A 52 -2.06 -2.81 24.17
CA SER A 52 -3.07 -3.50 23.37
C SER A 52 -2.42 -4.06 22.10
N CYS A 53 -2.25 -5.38 22.08
CA CYS A 53 -1.78 -6.12 20.93
C CYS A 53 -2.87 -6.14 19.86
N LEU A 54 -2.88 -5.13 18.98
CA LEU A 54 -3.85 -5.05 17.91
C LEU A 54 -3.57 -6.16 16.88
N SER A 55 -4.41 -7.20 16.89
CA SER A 55 -4.30 -8.36 16.00
C SER A 55 -5.02 -8.17 14.67
N SER A 56 -5.94 -7.20 14.57
CA SER A 56 -6.75 -6.99 13.37
C SER A 56 -6.10 -5.98 12.41
N GLY A 57 -6.36 -6.13 11.11
CA GLY A 57 -6.00 -5.16 10.07
C GLY A 57 -6.74 -3.83 10.24
N LEU A 58 -6.14 -2.74 9.77
CA LEU A 58 -6.78 -1.42 9.68
C LEU A 58 -7.16 -1.16 8.22
N GLU A 59 -8.38 -0.74 7.97
CA GLU A 59 -8.84 -0.32 6.64
C GLU A 59 -8.74 1.21 6.55
N ILE A 60 -8.07 1.67 5.49
CA ILE A 60 -7.85 3.09 5.22
C ILE A 60 -8.50 3.43 3.89
N GLU A 61 -9.22 4.55 3.89
CA GLU A 61 -9.84 5.11 2.69
C GLU A 61 -9.26 6.50 2.39
N PRO A 62 -8.19 6.60 1.58
CA PRO A 62 -7.47 7.86 1.34
C PRO A 62 -8.37 8.96 0.79
N LEU A 63 -9.34 8.61 -0.06
CA LEU A 63 -10.28 9.57 -0.66
C LEU A 63 -11.26 10.16 0.38
N LYS A 64 -11.57 9.41 1.46
CA LYS A 64 -12.37 9.93 2.57
C LYS A 64 -11.54 10.79 3.52
N LEU A 65 -10.26 10.46 3.70
CA LEU A 65 -9.34 11.20 4.58
C LEU A 65 -8.88 12.53 3.97
N ILE A 66 -8.66 12.56 2.65
CA ILE A 66 -8.19 13.73 1.92
C ILE A 66 -9.16 13.99 0.76
N SER A 67 -10.10 14.90 0.99
CA SER A 67 -11.20 15.23 0.07
C SER A 67 -10.74 15.77 -1.29
N THR A 68 -9.50 16.25 -1.39
CA THR A 68 -8.92 16.75 -2.65
C THR A 68 -8.38 15.63 -3.55
N LEU A 69 -8.31 14.38 -3.08
CA LEU A 69 -7.86 13.25 -3.87
C LEU A 69 -8.97 12.75 -4.81
N LYS A 70 -8.65 12.64 -6.09
CA LYS A 70 -9.54 12.05 -7.12
C LYS A 70 -9.37 10.55 -7.26
N SER A 71 -8.15 10.04 -7.05
CA SER A 71 -7.89 8.60 -7.18
C SER A 71 -6.71 8.13 -6.35
N ALA A 72 -6.75 6.85 -6.01
CA ALA A 72 -5.68 6.12 -5.35
C ALA A 72 -5.45 4.78 -6.06
N ARG A 73 -4.19 4.38 -6.19
CA ARG A 73 -3.76 3.10 -6.77
C ARG A 73 -2.71 2.46 -5.89
N GLN A 74 -2.75 1.14 -5.76
CA GLN A 74 -1.69 0.44 -5.06
C GLN A 74 -0.39 0.48 -5.87
N THR A 75 0.75 0.55 -5.19
CA THR A 75 2.07 0.54 -5.82
C THR A 75 3.07 -0.25 -5.01
N THR A 76 4.20 -0.59 -5.63
CA THR A 76 5.39 -1.01 -4.88
C THR A 76 5.97 0.15 -4.07
N LEU A 77 6.73 -0.14 -3.02
CA LEU A 77 7.39 0.90 -2.20
C LEU A 77 8.29 1.85 -3.02
N THR A 78 8.82 1.37 -4.15
CA THR A 78 9.64 2.16 -5.09
C THR A 78 8.82 2.93 -6.12
N ASN A 79 7.50 2.77 -6.14
CA ASN A 79 6.57 3.34 -7.13
C ASN A 79 6.84 2.98 -8.60
N LEU A 80 7.74 2.03 -8.86
CA LEU A 80 8.06 1.57 -10.22
C LEU A 80 6.94 0.73 -10.84
N TYR A 81 6.13 0.07 -10.01
CA TYR A 81 5.02 -0.74 -10.46
C TYR A 81 3.72 -0.25 -9.87
N VAL A 82 2.76 0.03 -10.75
CA VAL A 82 1.43 0.52 -10.39
C VAL A 82 0.43 -0.61 -10.57
N GLY A 83 -0.29 -0.92 -9.49
CA GLY A 83 -1.35 -1.89 -9.45
C GLY A 83 -2.72 -1.29 -9.78
N GLN A 84 -3.76 -1.99 -9.32
CA GLN A 84 -5.15 -1.60 -9.58
C GLN A 84 -5.56 -0.36 -8.77
N LYS A 85 -6.57 0.36 -9.28
CA LYS A 85 -7.27 1.41 -8.54
C LYS A 85 -8.01 0.76 -7.37
N SER A 86 -7.85 1.33 -6.18
CA SER A 86 -8.62 0.93 -5.00
C SER A 86 -9.05 2.15 -4.23
N LYS A 87 -10.21 2.05 -3.58
CA LYS A 87 -10.72 3.05 -2.63
C LYS A 87 -10.32 2.72 -1.20
N GLU A 88 -10.09 1.44 -0.92
CA GLU A 88 -9.79 0.89 0.40
C GLU A 88 -8.44 0.18 0.37
N PHE A 89 -7.65 0.41 1.41
CA PHE A 89 -6.33 -0.19 1.59
C PHE A 89 -6.24 -0.78 2.99
N LYS A 90 -6.01 -2.09 3.06
CA LYS A 90 -5.88 -2.82 4.32
C LYS A 90 -4.41 -2.86 4.73
N LEU A 91 -4.11 -2.37 5.93
CA LEU A 91 -2.79 -2.41 6.54
C LEU A 91 -2.79 -3.40 7.71
N GLN A 92 -2.00 -4.46 7.57
CA GLN A 92 -1.78 -5.40 8.66
C GLN A 92 -0.86 -4.78 9.74
N PRO A 93 -0.85 -5.32 10.96
CA PRO A 93 0.14 -4.91 11.95
C PRO A 93 1.57 -5.06 11.40
N ASN A 94 2.40 -4.03 11.57
CA ASN A 94 3.78 -3.94 11.08
C ASN A 94 3.94 -3.99 9.56
N ASP A 95 2.87 -3.64 8.85
CA ASP A 95 2.86 -3.57 7.38
C ASP A 95 3.29 -2.18 6.88
N VAL A 96 3.95 -2.17 5.72
CA VAL A 96 4.36 -0.96 5.00
C VAL A 96 3.81 -1.05 3.58
N SER A 97 2.96 -0.10 3.21
CA SER A 97 2.29 -0.05 1.92
C SER A 97 2.51 1.29 1.24
N SER A 98 2.58 1.29 -0.10
CA SER A 98 2.70 2.50 -0.91
C SER A 98 1.53 2.61 -1.88
N ILE A 99 0.98 3.81 -1.99
CA ILE A 99 -0.07 4.13 -2.95
C ILE A 99 0.31 5.36 -3.77
N LEU A 100 -0.10 5.36 -5.03
CA LEU A 100 -0.03 6.54 -5.89
C LEU A 100 -1.39 7.23 -5.86
N VAL A 101 -1.40 8.51 -5.48
CA VAL A 101 -2.61 9.33 -5.40
C VAL A 101 -2.56 10.45 -6.43
N SER A 102 -3.74 10.90 -6.87
CA SER A 102 -3.90 12.01 -7.81
C SER A 102 -4.93 13.02 -7.31
N PHE A 103 -4.72 14.30 -7.61
CA PHE A 103 -5.57 15.42 -7.20
C PHE A 103 -6.48 15.95 -8.32
#